data_AF-A0A7H4PGC2-F1
#
_entry.id   AF-A0A7H4PGC2-F1
#
_cell.length_a   1.000
_cell.length_b   1.000
_cell.length_c   1.000
_cell.angle_alpha   90.00
_cell.angle_beta   90.00
_cell.angle_gamma   90.00
#
_symmetry.space_group_name_H-M   'P 1'
#
loop_
_entity.id
_entity.type
_entity.pdbx_description
1 polymer ?
#
loop_
_entity_poly.entity_id
_entity_poly.type
_entity_poly.pdbx_seq_one_letter_code
_entity_poly.pdbx_strand_id
1 'polypeptide(L)' 'MTNLERTSNGWGVAGELAWNDLLKVDAGSWYSGEFKGEPLPLLSEVAPPLPSARHDGQYRN' A
#
# COMPACT_ATOMS: atom_id res chain seq x y z
N MET A 1 -6.45 5.97 8.63
CA MET A 1 -5.69 4.89 9.29
C MET A 1 -4.44 4.67 8.45
N THR A 2 -3.26 5.01 8.96
CA THR A 2 -1.97 4.96 8.23
C THR A 2 -0.98 3.98 8.85
N ASN A 3 -1.38 3.28 9.90
CA ASN A 3 -0.52 2.40 10.69
C ASN A 3 -0.66 0.92 10.28
N LEU A 4 0.38 0.14 10.57
CA LEU A 4 0.58 -1.24 10.09
C LEU A 4 -0.10 -2.34 10.92
N GLU A 5 -0.44 -2.07 12.18
CA GLU A 5 -0.70 -3.11 13.20
C GLU A 5 -1.99 -3.91 12.96
N ARG A 6 -2.94 -3.35 12.21
CA ARG A 6 -4.24 -4.00 11.97
C ARG A 6 -4.15 -5.11 10.92
N THR A 7 -3.24 -4.99 9.96
CA THR A 7 -3.18 -5.85 8.77
C THR A 7 -1.80 -6.36 8.46
N SER A 8 -0.91 -6.36 9.45
CA SER A 8 0.42 -6.90 9.28
C SER A 8 1.05 -7.21 10.63
N ASN A 9 2.25 -7.76 10.59
CA ASN A 9 3.12 -7.91 11.76
C ASN A 9 4.00 -6.66 12.05
N GLY A 10 3.83 -5.56 11.31
CA GLY A 10 4.60 -4.33 11.48
C GLY A 10 3.97 -3.34 12.48
N TRP A 11 4.76 -2.36 12.92
CA TRP A 11 4.34 -1.28 13.82
C TRP A 11 4.71 0.09 13.27
N GLY A 12 3.93 1.10 13.62
CA GLY A 12 4.15 2.50 13.25
C GLY A 12 3.43 2.93 11.98
N VAL A 13 3.70 4.16 11.56
CA VAL A 13 3.10 4.80 10.38
C VAL A 13 3.85 4.36 9.13
N ALA A 14 3.16 3.73 8.18
CA ALA A 14 3.80 3.16 6.99
C ALA A 14 4.57 4.20 6.16
N GLY A 15 4.06 5.44 6.08
CA GLY A 15 4.70 6.53 5.34
C GLY A 15 5.97 7.10 5.99
N GLU A 16 6.30 6.71 7.22
CA GLU A 16 7.49 7.16 7.94
C GLU A 16 8.64 6.13 7.90
N LEU A 17 8.36 4.91 7.43
CA LEU A 17 9.34 3.82 7.36
C LEU A 17 10.07 3.81 6.02
N ALA A 18 11.34 3.38 6.04
CA ALA A 18 12.08 3.15 4.82
C ALA A 18 11.46 1.98 4.02
N TRP A 19 11.50 2.08 2.69
CA TRP A 19 10.95 1.03 1.83
C TRP A 19 11.55 -0.36 2.10
N ASN A 20 12.85 -0.42 2.37
CA ASN A 20 13.54 -1.68 2.70
C ASN A 20 13.02 -2.35 3.98
N ASP A 21 12.41 -1.59 4.88
CA ASP A 21 11.79 -2.14 6.09
C ASP A 21 10.35 -2.58 5.83
N LEU A 22 9.62 -1.83 5.01
CA LEU A 22 8.29 -2.22 4.53
C LEU A 22 8.30 -3.54 3.74
N LEU A 23 9.37 -3.81 2.97
CA LEU A 23 9.55 -5.07 2.25
C LEU A 23 9.65 -6.31 3.14
N LYS A 24 9.92 -6.15 4.44
CA LYS A 24 10.05 -7.26 5.40
C LYS A 24 8.75 -7.53 6.16
N VAL A 25 7.74 -6.68 5.96
CA VAL A 25 6.45 -6.77 6.65
C VAL A 25 5.63 -7.92 6.05
N ASP A 26 5.08 -8.76 6.92
CA ASP A 26 4.11 -9.79 6.57
C ASP A 26 2.70 -9.22 6.73
N ALA A 27 2.03 -9.01 5.61
CA ALA A 27 0.69 -8.43 5.51
C ALA A 27 -0.44 -9.47 5.41
N GLY A 28 -0.14 -10.77 5.56
CA GLY A 28 -1.11 -11.85 5.35
C GLY A 28 -1.33 -12.76 6.56
N SER A 29 -0.30 -12.99 7.39
CA SER A 29 -0.39 -13.87 8.58
C SER A 29 -1.49 -13.48 9.57
N TRP A 30 -1.91 -12.21 9.59
CA TRP A 30 -2.99 -11.73 10.46
C TRP A 30 -4.38 -12.30 10.07
N TYR A 31 -4.58 -12.63 8.79
CA TYR A 31 -5.86 -13.12 8.27
C TYR A 31 -5.97 -14.64 8.39
N SER A 32 -4.94 -15.35 7.95
CA SER A 32 -4.82 -16.81 8.08
C SER A 32 -3.37 -17.25 7.84
N GLY A 33 -2.97 -18.39 8.39
CA GLY A 33 -1.65 -18.98 8.15
C GLY A 33 -1.40 -19.39 6.69
N GLU A 34 -2.46 -19.49 5.87
CA GLU A 34 -2.36 -19.72 4.42
C GLU A 34 -1.67 -18.55 3.70
N PHE A 35 -1.82 -17.32 4.22
CA PHE A 35 -1.25 -16.09 3.65
C PHE A 35 0.04 -15.68 4.37
N LYS A 36 0.72 -16.63 5.00
CA LYS A 36 1.95 -16.33 5.73
C LYS A 36 3.02 -15.84 4.76
N GLY A 37 3.61 -14.69 5.07
CA GLY A 37 4.70 -14.10 4.29
C GLY A 37 4.25 -13.25 3.10
N GLU A 38 2.95 -12.97 2.96
CA GLU A 38 2.47 -12.04 1.92
C GLU A 38 3.10 -10.65 2.10
N PRO A 39 3.77 -10.10 1.08
CA PRO A 39 4.42 -8.80 1.17
C PRO A 39 3.42 -7.66 1.02
N LEU A 40 3.84 -6.43 1.37
CA LEU A 40 3.11 -5.23 0.97
C LEU A 40 3.27 -4.98 -0.54
N PRO A 41 2.18 -4.96 -1.33
CA PRO A 41 2.30 -4.75 -2.76
C PRO A 41 2.57 -3.28 -3.09
N LEU A 42 3.31 -3.05 -4.17
CA LEU A 42 3.36 -1.77 -4.86
C LEU A 42 2.06 -1.54 -5.63
N LEU A 43 1.63 -0.28 -5.73
CA LEU A 43 0.45 0.07 -6.54
C LEU A 43 0.60 -0.39 -8.00
N SER A 44 1.82 -0.33 -8.55
CA SER A 44 2.12 -0.79 -9.92
C SER A 44 2.00 -2.29 -10.13
N GLU A 45 2.07 -3.10 -9.06
CA GLU A 45 1.92 -4.55 -9.15
C GLU A 45 0.45 -4.96 -9.26
N VAL A 46 -0.45 -4.13 -8.72
CA VAL A 46 -1.89 -4.43 -8.62
C VAL A 46 -2.75 -3.60 -9.57
N ALA A 47 -2.24 -2.48 -10.05
CA ALA A 47 -2.97 -1.59 -10.92
C ALA A 47 -2.07 -0.98 -12.01
N PRO A 48 -2.56 -0.89 -13.26
CA PRO A 48 -1.89 -0.07 -14.26
C PRO A 48 -1.96 1.42 -13.87
N PRO A 49 -1.09 2.28 -14.43
CA PRO A 49 -1.20 3.72 -14.26
C PRO A 49 -2.60 4.20 -14.61
N LEU A 50 -3.16 5.08 -13.77
CA LEU A 50 -4.45 5.68 -14.07
C LEU A 50 -4.34 6.45 -15.40
N PRO A 51 -5.32 6.32 -16.31
CA PRO A 51 -5.34 7.15 -17.51
C PRO A 51 -5.29 8.61 -17.07
N SER A 52 -4.43 9.39 -17.74
CA SER A 52 -4.22 10.80 -17.41
C SER A 52 -5.58 11.47 -17.19
N ALA A 53 -5.82 11.94 -15.96
CA ALA A 53 -7.03 12.67 -15.64
C ALA A 53 -7.13 13.81 -16.65
N ARG A 54 -8.15 13.77 -17.50
CA ARG A 54 -8.44 14.87 -18.41
C ARG A 54 -8.80 16.05 -17.52
N HIS A 55 -7.81 16.89 -17.23
CA HIS A 55 -8.06 18.26 -16.81
C HIS A 55 -8.60 19.00 -18.03
N ASP A 56 -9.84 18.69 -18.40
CA ASP A 56 -10.60 19.51 -19.34
C ASP A 56 -10.89 20.81 -18.59
N GLY A 57 -9.99 21.78 -18.78
CA GLY A 57 -10.02 23.11 -18.15
C GLY A 57 -11.19 23.97 -18.62
N GLN A 58 -12.42 23.53 -18.34
CA GLN A 58 -13.63 24.33 -18.48
C GLN A 58 -14.05 24.92 -17.12
N TYR A 59 -13.25 25.84 -16.61
CA TYR A 59 -13.74 26.94 -15.78
C TYR A 59 -13.30 28.23 -16.46
N ARG A 60 -14.12 28.69 -17.42
CA ARG A 60 -14.02 30.04 -17.99
C ARG A 60 -15.14 30.86 -17.35
N ASN A 61 -14.77 31.98 -16.73
CA ASN A 61 -15.70 33.05 -16.34
C ASN A 61 -16.42 33.62 -17.58
#